data_AF-A0A8S3C5G1-F1
#
_entry.id   AF-A0A8S3C5G1-F1
#
_cell.length_a   1.000
_cell.length_b   1.000
_cell.length_c   1.000
_cell.angle_alpha   90.00
_cell.angle_beta   90.00
_cell.angle_gamma   90.00
#
_symmetry.space_group_name_H-M   'P 1'
#
loop_
_entity.id
_entity.type
_entity.pdbx_description
1 polymer ?
#
loop_
_entity_poly.entity_id
_entity_poly.type
_entity_poly.pdbx_seq_one_letter_code
_entity_poly.pdbx_strand_id
1 'polypeptide(L)'
;FLVTLGAITGLTSSIIGSLFPLPRVLYSMASDGLLFPIFGKVSNRSRTPIYSTLIGGVFASLMALIFDLLTLVEMLSIGTLIAYTQVALAVLISRYETMDDNNHDLSKSILLIISIILALCFISIYSFEKSNFINPISIIVFAVLLCILILLIYKTFSKKKQNISNEIDNIFLTPLTPWLPIFSIFCNIYLMLKLSFVTWIRFIIWMIMGFSIYFFYGIQQAEKLLLPVSIFI
;
A
#
# COMPACT_ATOMS: atom_id res chain seq x y z
N PHE A 1 -16.47 12.36 -32.89
CA PHE A 1 -17.38 13.07 -31.98
C PHE A 1 -17.82 12.22 -30.78
N LEU A 2 -18.44 11.05 -30.96
CA LEU A 2 -18.86 10.22 -29.81
C LEU A 2 -17.69 9.82 -28.88
N VAL A 3 -16.57 9.38 -29.45
CA VAL A 3 -15.37 8.99 -28.67
C VAL A 3 -14.76 10.17 -27.91
N THR A 4 -14.67 11.35 -28.52
CA THR A 4 -14.12 12.56 -27.87
C THR A 4 -15.04 13.06 -26.75
N LEU A 5 -16.36 12.97 -26.94
CA LEU A 5 -17.33 13.31 -25.91
C LEU A 5 -17.19 12.38 -24.71
N GLY A 6 -17.10 11.07 -24.97
CA GLY A 6 -16.86 10.05 -23.94
C GLY A 6 -15.55 10.25 -23.19
N ALA A 7 -14.48 10.62 -23.89
CA ALA A 7 -13.17 10.91 -23.28
C ALA A 7 -13.25 12.12 -22.33
N ILE A 8 -13.86 13.23 -22.75
CA ILE A 8 -14.01 14.43 -21.92
C ILE A 8 -14.85 14.12 -20.68
N THR A 9 -16.02 13.49 -20.86
CA THR A 9 -16.90 13.13 -19.74
C THR A 9 -16.24 12.15 -18.78
N GLY A 10 -15.47 11.18 -19.30
CA GLY A 10 -14.72 10.22 -18.50
C GLY A 10 -13.61 10.86 -17.67
N LEU A 11 -12.81 11.75 -18.28
CA LEU A 11 -11.75 12.48 -17.57
C LEU A 11 -12.33 13.40 -16.49
N THR A 12 -13.39 14.15 -16.80
CA THR A 12 -14.04 15.01 -15.80
C THR A 12 -14.61 14.20 -14.63
N SER A 13 -15.23 13.04 -14.91
CA SER A 13 -15.75 12.15 -13.86
C SER A 13 -14.65 11.60 -12.97
N SER A 14 -13.53 11.14 -13.57
CA SER A 14 -12.39 10.62 -12.82
C SER A 14 -11.72 11.67 -11.93
N ILE A 15 -11.60 12.92 -12.41
CA ILE A 15 -11.05 14.04 -11.63
C ILE A 15 -11.96 14.33 -10.42
N ILE A 16 -13.28 14.39 -10.64
CA ILE A 16 -14.23 14.61 -9.54
C ILE A 16 -14.15 13.46 -8.52
N GLY A 17 -14.06 12.22 -8.99
CA GLY A 17 -13.95 11.04 -8.13
C GLY A 17 -12.69 11.03 -7.25
N SER A 18 -11.55 11.48 -7.77
CA SER A 18 -10.27 11.52 -7.04
C SER A 18 -10.09 12.75 -6.15
N LEU A 19 -10.86 13.82 -6.37
CA LEU A 19 -10.77 15.06 -5.58
C LEU A 19 -11.38 14.92 -4.18
N PHE A 20 -12.38 14.07 -3.98
CA PHE A 20 -13.06 13.91 -2.69
C PHE A 20 -12.28 13.12 -1.62
N PRO A 21 -11.54 12.06 -1.95
CA PRO A 21 -10.74 11.33 -0.96
C PRO A 21 -9.65 12.17 -0.30
N LEU A 22 -8.90 12.97 -1.07
CA LEU A 22 -7.71 13.67 -0.56
C LEU A 22 -8.00 14.57 0.67
N PRO A 23 -8.99 15.48 0.65
CA PRO A 23 -9.29 16.32 1.81
C PRO A 23 -9.81 15.52 3.02
N ARG A 24 -10.49 14.38 2.78
CA ARG A 24 -11.02 13.53 3.83
C ARG A 24 -9.92 12.79 4.57
N VAL A 25 -8.93 12.25 3.85
CA VAL A 25 -7.78 11.58 4.46
C VAL A 25 -6.92 12.59 5.23
N LEU A 26 -6.67 13.78 4.67
CA LEU A 26 -5.95 14.85 5.38
C LEU A 26 -6.69 15.31 6.64
N TYR A 27 -8.01 15.43 6.58
CA TYR A 27 -8.85 15.76 7.73
C TYR A 27 -8.81 14.67 8.80
N SER A 28 -8.99 13.39 8.44
CA SER A 28 -8.98 12.28 9.42
C SER A 28 -7.61 12.13 10.09
N MET A 29 -6.53 12.22 9.31
CA MET A 29 -5.18 12.18 9.88
C MET A 29 -4.90 13.39 10.80
N ALA A 30 -5.45 14.56 10.50
CA ALA A 30 -5.30 15.73 11.36
C ALA A 30 -6.18 15.67 12.62
N SER A 31 -7.38 15.09 12.54
CA SER A 31 -8.25 14.88 13.71
C SER A 31 -7.69 13.84 14.66
N ASP A 32 -6.98 12.84 14.14
CA ASP A 32 -6.28 11.83 14.93
C ASP A 32 -4.97 12.37 15.56
N GLY A 33 -4.61 13.63 15.28
CA GLY A 33 -3.39 14.27 15.77
C GLY A 33 -2.10 13.83 15.06
N LEU A 34 -2.21 13.06 13.97
CA LEU A 34 -1.10 12.56 13.15
C LEU A 34 -0.55 13.64 12.18
N LEU A 35 -1.37 14.61 11.78
CA LEU A 35 -0.99 15.74 10.92
C LEU A 35 -1.29 17.09 11.56
N PHE A 36 -0.75 18.16 10.96
CA PHE A 36 -0.94 19.53 11.41
C PHE A 36 -2.44 19.88 11.61
N PRO A 37 -2.81 20.57 12.71
CA PRO A 37 -4.20 20.80 13.08
C PRO A 37 -4.95 21.73 12.10
N ILE A 38 -4.22 22.41 11.21
CA ILE A 38 -4.82 23.29 10.19
C ILE A 38 -5.67 22.52 9.18
N PHE A 39 -5.32 21.26 8.91
CA PHE A 39 -6.06 20.36 8.03
C PHE A 39 -7.33 19.78 8.68
N GLY A 40 -7.42 19.83 10.02
CA GLY A 40 -8.57 19.37 10.81
C GLY A 40 -9.67 20.42 10.99
N LYS A 41 -9.46 21.68 10.57
CA LYS A 41 -10.45 22.75 10.77
C LYS A 41 -11.57 22.67 9.73
N VAL A 42 -12.79 22.38 10.19
CA VAL A 42 -14.01 22.33 9.35
C VAL A 42 -14.72 23.69 9.35
N SER A 43 -15.20 24.13 8.18
CA SER A 43 -16.01 25.35 8.07
C SER A 43 -17.45 25.11 8.51
N ASN A 44 -18.00 26.01 9.34
CA ASN A 44 -19.39 25.93 9.82
C ASN A 44 -20.46 26.01 8.71
N ARG A 45 -20.14 26.63 7.57
CA ARG A 45 -21.11 26.81 6.47
C ARG A 45 -21.12 25.65 5.47
N SER A 46 -19.94 25.16 5.09
CA SER A 46 -19.81 24.11 4.07
C SER A 46 -19.70 22.70 4.65
N ARG A 47 -19.45 22.57 5.97
CA ARG A 47 -19.17 21.30 6.66
C ARG A 47 -18.05 20.45 6.02
N THR A 48 -17.18 21.08 5.23
CA THR A 48 -16.06 20.44 4.54
C THR A 48 -14.72 21.08 4.96
N PRO A 49 -13.62 20.32 4.92
CA PRO A 49 -12.28 20.82 5.24
C PRO A 49 -11.74 21.67 4.07
N ILE A 50 -12.05 22.96 4.08
CA ILE A 50 -11.68 23.92 3.02
C ILE A 50 -10.15 24.03 2.91
N TYR A 51 -9.44 24.15 4.03
CA TYR A 51 -7.98 24.28 4.05
C TYR A 51 -7.29 23.07 3.41
N SER A 52 -7.73 21.85 3.72
CA SER A 52 -7.20 20.62 3.13
C SER A 52 -7.42 20.53 1.62
N THR A 53 -8.59 21.00 1.16
CA THR A 53 -8.91 21.05 -0.27
C THR A 53 -8.06 22.08 -1.00
N LEU A 54 -7.92 23.28 -0.43
CA LEU A 54 -7.18 24.38 -1.06
C LEU A 54 -5.68 24.11 -1.09
N ILE A 55 -5.09 23.70 0.03
CA ILE A 55 -3.65 23.40 0.12
C ILE A 55 -3.30 22.19 -0.76
N GLY A 56 -4.11 21.13 -0.73
CA GLY A 56 -3.94 19.97 -1.60
C GLY A 56 -4.05 20.30 -3.09
N GLY A 57 -5.01 21.16 -3.47
CA GLY A 57 -5.19 21.63 -4.84
C GLY A 57 -4.04 22.51 -5.33
N VAL A 58 -3.57 23.45 -4.51
CA VAL A 58 -2.40 24.30 -4.83
C VAL A 58 -1.15 23.42 -4.99
N PHE A 59 -0.94 22.45 -4.10
CA PHE A 59 0.17 21.52 -4.18
C PHE A 59 0.10 20.65 -5.45
N ALA A 60 -1.07 20.11 -5.79
CA ALA A 60 -1.26 19.35 -7.03
C ALA A 60 -1.05 20.21 -8.29
N SER A 61 -1.51 21.45 -8.28
CA SER A 61 -1.28 22.41 -9.37
C SER A 61 0.20 22.72 -9.54
N LEU A 62 0.93 22.89 -8.44
CA LEU A 62 2.38 23.11 -8.48
C LEU A 62 3.10 21.88 -9.06
N MET A 63 2.71 20.68 -8.63
CA MET A 63 3.27 19.43 -9.15
C MET A 63 3.02 19.27 -10.66
N ALA A 64 1.82 19.59 -11.13
CA ALA A 64 1.47 19.53 -12.55
C ALA A 64 2.24 20.54 -13.42
N LEU A 65 2.72 21.65 -12.84
CA LEU A 65 3.53 22.64 -13.55
C LEU A 65 5.01 22.27 -13.65
N ILE A 66 5.56 21.61 -12.62
CA ILE A 66 7.00 21.33 -12.51
C ILE A 66 7.39 20.04 -13.25
N PHE A 67 6.49 19.06 -13.28
CA PHE A 67 6.79 17.72 -13.76
C PHE A 67 5.97 17.35 -14.99
N ASP A 68 6.59 16.62 -15.90
CA ASP A 68 5.92 16.10 -17.09
C ASP A 68 4.89 15.01 -16.75
N LEU A 69 3.86 14.88 -17.58
CA LEU A 69 2.74 13.94 -17.38
C LEU A 69 3.24 12.51 -17.20
N LEU A 70 4.19 12.06 -18.02
CA LEU A 70 4.74 10.70 -17.93
C LEU A 70 5.43 10.46 -16.60
N THR A 71 6.17 11.46 -16.11
CA THR A 71 6.80 11.39 -14.78
C THR A 71 5.75 11.29 -13.67
N LEU A 72 4.67 12.07 -13.75
CA LEU A 72 3.56 12.01 -12.79
C LEU A 72 2.89 10.64 -12.77
N VAL A 73 2.61 10.09 -13.95
CA VAL A 73 1.93 8.79 -14.08
C VAL A 73 2.78 7.68 -13.51
N GLU A 74 4.10 7.67 -13.77
CA GLU A 74 5.02 6.69 -13.19
C GLU A 74 5.10 6.79 -11.67
N MET A 75 5.17 8.01 -11.11
CA MET A 75 5.18 8.25 -9.67
C MET A 75 3.86 7.87 -8.98
N LEU A 76 2.73 8.17 -9.61
CA LEU A 76 1.42 7.74 -9.13
C LEU A 76 1.32 6.21 -9.14
N SER A 77 1.77 5.58 -10.23
CA SER A 77 1.70 4.13 -10.40
C SER A 77 2.51 3.41 -9.33
N ILE A 78 3.79 3.78 -9.11
CA ILE A 78 4.59 3.18 -8.04
C ILE A 78 3.97 3.41 -6.65
N GLY A 79 3.41 4.60 -6.39
CA GLY A 79 2.72 4.88 -5.13
C GLY A 79 1.49 4.00 -4.90
N THR A 80 0.64 3.82 -5.91
CA THR A 80 -0.55 2.93 -5.82
C THR A 80 -0.16 1.47 -5.65
N LEU A 81 0.88 1.00 -6.35
CA LEU A 81 1.38 -0.37 -6.22
C LEU A 81 1.91 -0.63 -4.80
N ILE A 82 2.64 0.31 -4.21
CA ILE A 82 3.12 0.21 -2.83
C ILE A 82 1.96 0.25 -1.83
N ALA A 83 0.97 1.11 -2.03
CA ALA A 83 -0.21 1.15 -1.17
C ALA A 83 -0.98 -0.19 -1.21
N TYR A 84 -1.15 -0.79 -2.39
CA TYR A 84 -1.82 -2.08 -2.53
C TYR A 84 -1.01 -3.24 -1.94
N THR A 85 0.32 -3.25 -2.06
CA THR A 85 1.15 -4.24 -1.37
C THR A 85 1.07 -4.08 0.14
N GLN A 86 1.12 -2.85 0.66
CA GLN A 86 1.00 -2.56 2.09
C GLN A 86 -0.36 -3.02 2.66
N VAL A 87 -1.47 -2.74 1.96
CA VAL A 87 -2.80 -3.20 2.38
C VAL A 87 -2.90 -4.73 2.33
N ALA A 88 -2.40 -5.37 1.28
CA ALA A 88 -2.40 -6.83 1.16
C ALA A 88 -1.56 -7.48 2.27
N LEU A 89 -0.42 -6.89 2.65
CA LEU A 89 0.40 -7.32 3.78
C LEU A 89 -0.32 -7.14 5.11
N ALA A 90 -0.98 -5.99 5.34
CA ALA A 90 -1.75 -5.74 6.56
C ALA A 90 -2.87 -6.77 6.74
N VAL A 91 -3.60 -7.10 5.67
CA VAL A 91 -4.63 -8.15 5.69
C VAL A 91 -4.01 -9.53 5.93
N LEU A 92 -2.85 -9.82 5.34
CA LEU A 92 -2.15 -11.09 5.55
C LEU A 92 -1.71 -11.24 7.01
N ILE A 93 -1.07 -10.22 7.59
CA ILE A 93 -0.63 -10.21 8.99
C ILE A 93 -1.83 -10.32 9.92
N SER A 94 -2.84 -9.46 9.77
CA SER A 94 -4.03 -9.43 10.62
C SER A 94 -4.84 -10.73 10.59
N ARG A 95 -4.81 -11.49 9.49
CA ARG A 95 -5.52 -12.79 9.40
C ARG A 95 -4.78 -13.95 10.07
N TYR A 96 -3.52 -13.77 10.39
CA TYR A 96 -2.65 -14.85 10.86
C TYR A 96 -2.04 -14.60 12.23
N GLU A 97 -1.98 -13.35 12.68
CA GLU A 97 -1.65 -13.00 14.06
C GLU A 97 -2.76 -13.51 14.99
N THR A 98 -2.61 -14.75 15.45
CA THR A 98 -3.33 -15.27 16.61
C THR A 98 -2.58 -14.81 17.85
N MET A 99 -3.28 -14.40 18.90
CA MET A 99 -2.72 -13.93 20.17
C MET A 99 -2.02 -15.08 20.95
N ASP A 100 -0.99 -15.70 20.37
CA ASP A 100 -0.21 -16.82 20.93
C ASP A 100 1.30 -16.54 20.82
N ASP A 101 2.10 -17.08 21.75
CA ASP A 101 3.58 -17.01 21.79
C ASP A 101 4.28 -17.49 20.49
N ASN A 102 3.54 -18.11 19.56
CA ASN A 102 4.00 -18.55 18.24
C ASN A 102 4.16 -17.40 17.21
N ASN A 103 3.95 -16.14 17.59
CA ASN A 103 4.07 -14.96 16.72
C ASN A 103 5.43 -14.84 16.01
N HIS A 104 6.51 -15.32 16.64
CA HIS A 104 7.82 -15.35 16.00
C HIS A 104 7.91 -16.31 14.81
N ASP A 105 7.23 -17.44 14.85
CA ASP A 105 7.28 -18.42 13.74
C ASP A 105 6.36 -18.03 12.59
N LEU A 106 5.29 -17.32 12.89
CA LEU A 106 4.39 -16.77 11.90
C LEU A 106 5.02 -15.62 11.12
N SER A 107 5.58 -14.62 11.82
CA SER A 107 6.27 -13.49 11.19
C SER A 107 7.42 -13.96 10.29
N LYS A 108 8.21 -14.95 10.74
CA LYS A 108 9.21 -15.62 9.90
C LYS A 108 8.59 -16.28 8.66
N SER A 109 7.46 -16.97 8.80
CA SER A 109 6.78 -17.62 7.67
C SER A 109 6.26 -16.61 6.63
N ILE A 110 5.71 -15.48 7.09
CA ILE A 110 5.27 -14.38 6.20
C ILE A 110 6.47 -13.75 5.48
N LEU A 111 7.56 -13.47 6.19
CA LEU A 111 8.80 -12.95 5.60
C LEU A 111 9.39 -13.93 4.57
N LEU A 112 9.33 -15.25 4.84
CA LEU A 112 9.75 -16.28 3.87
C LEU A 112 8.89 -16.27 2.62
N ILE A 113 7.56 -16.15 2.75
CA ILE A 113 6.63 -16.03 1.61
C ILE A 113 6.99 -14.80 0.75
N ILE A 114 7.22 -13.65 1.38
CA ILE A 114 7.60 -12.41 0.68
C ILE A 114 8.95 -12.57 -0.05
N SER A 115 9.94 -13.17 0.62
CA SER A 115 11.26 -13.45 0.04
C SER A 115 11.17 -14.35 -1.19
N ILE A 116 10.33 -15.38 -1.15
CA ILE A 116 10.10 -16.28 -2.30
C ILE A 116 9.37 -15.57 -3.44
N ILE A 117 8.39 -14.71 -3.15
CA ILE A 117 7.70 -13.89 -4.16
C ILE A 117 8.69 -12.97 -4.89
N LEU A 118 9.60 -12.31 -4.14
CA LEU A 118 10.64 -11.46 -4.71
C LEU A 118 11.59 -12.27 -5.60
N ALA A 119 12.03 -13.45 -5.16
CA ALA A 119 12.87 -14.34 -5.96
C ALA A 119 12.19 -14.79 -7.25
N LEU A 120 10.90 -15.17 -7.19
CA LEU A 120 10.09 -15.52 -8.37
C LEU A 120 9.99 -14.37 -9.37
N CYS A 121 9.77 -13.14 -8.88
CA CYS A 121 9.68 -11.96 -9.74
C CYS A 121 11.04 -11.62 -10.37
N PHE A 122 12.14 -11.76 -9.64
CA PHE A 122 13.47 -11.53 -10.18
C PHE A 122 13.83 -12.53 -11.29
N ILE A 123 13.51 -13.82 -11.08
CA ILE A 123 13.73 -14.88 -12.08
C ILE A 123 12.86 -14.67 -13.33
N SER A 124 11.60 -14.24 -13.16
CA SER A 124 10.71 -14.00 -14.31
C SER A 124 11.18 -12.82 -15.17
N ILE A 125 11.78 -11.79 -14.55
CA ILE A 125 12.37 -10.64 -15.26
C ILE A 125 13.67 -11.04 -15.96
N TYR A 126 14.58 -11.72 -15.26
CA TYR A 126 15.83 -12.20 -15.84
C TYR A 126 15.59 -13.12 -17.05
N SER A 127 14.55 -13.95 -16.99
CA SER A 127 14.14 -14.83 -18.09
C SER A 127 13.59 -14.07 -19.29
N PHE A 128 12.95 -12.91 -19.08
CA PHE A 128 12.34 -12.11 -20.14
C PHE A 128 13.35 -11.19 -20.84
N GLU A 129 14.35 -10.67 -20.12
CA GLU A 129 15.30 -9.69 -20.67
C GLU A 129 16.42 -10.32 -21.51
N LYS A 130 16.80 -11.59 -21.25
CA LYS A 130 18.04 -12.16 -21.83
C LYS A 130 17.90 -13.01 -23.10
N SER A 131 16.74 -13.59 -23.47
CA SER A 131 16.59 -14.20 -24.82
C SER A 131 15.19 -14.78 -25.11
N ASN A 132 14.78 -14.72 -26.37
CA ASN A 132 13.72 -15.54 -27.02
C ASN A 132 13.93 -17.07 -26.89
N PHE A 133 14.91 -17.53 -26.10
CA PHE A 133 15.18 -18.92 -25.79
C PHE A 133 15.01 -19.11 -24.28
N ILE A 134 13.86 -19.67 -23.89
CA ILE A 134 13.54 -19.91 -22.48
C ILE A 134 14.48 -21.01 -21.99
N ASN A 135 15.47 -20.67 -21.17
CA ASN A 135 16.42 -21.65 -20.63
C ASN A 135 15.66 -22.67 -19.76
N PRO A 136 15.78 -23.99 -20.01
CA PRO A 136 15.04 -25.00 -19.26
C PRO A 136 15.33 -24.93 -17.75
N ILE A 137 16.54 -24.51 -17.39
CA ILE A 137 16.97 -24.30 -16.00
C ILE A 137 16.14 -23.21 -15.31
N SER A 138 15.85 -22.10 -15.99
CA SER A 138 15.05 -21.01 -15.42
C SER A 138 13.60 -21.41 -15.16
N ILE A 139 13.02 -22.24 -16.04
CA ILE A 139 11.68 -22.80 -15.88
C ILE A 139 11.65 -23.74 -14.67
N ILE A 140 12.65 -24.61 -14.53
CA ILE A 140 12.74 -25.56 -13.42
C ILE A 140 12.86 -24.80 -12.09
N VAL A 141 13.73 -23.79 -11.99
CA VAL A 141 13.90 -22.98 -10.78
C VAL A 141 12.60 -22.24 -10.44
N PHE A 142 11.92 -21.66 -11.44
CA PHE A 142 10.62 -21.00 -11.25
C PHE A 142 9.54 -21.97 -10.74
N ALA A 143 9.44 -23.16 -11.34
CA ALA A 143 8.50 -24.20 -10.94
C ALA A 143 8.75 -24.68 -9.49
N VAL A 144 10.02 -24.87 -9.11
CA VAL A 144 10.41 -25.26 -7.75
C VAL A 144 10.01 -24.19 -6.74
N LEU A 145 10.31 -22.92 -7.00
CA LEU A 145 9.93 -21.81 -6.10
C LEU A 145 8.41 -21.63 -6.00
N LEU A 146 7.67 -21.85 -7.09
CA LEU A 146 6.21 -21.81 -7.11
C LEU A 146 5.63 -22.96 -6.27
N CYS A 147 6.18 -24.17 -6.38
CA CYS A 147 5.82 -25.30 -5.51
C CYS A 147 6.10 -25.00 -4.04
N ILE A 148 7.26 -24.42 -3.70
CA ILE A 148 7.58 -24.03 -2.31
C ILE A 148 6.60 -22.97 -1.80
N LEU A 149 6.23 -21.98 -2.63
CA LEU A 149 5.22 -20.98 -2.28
C LEU A 149 3.86 -21.63 -1.96
N ILE A 150 3.40 -22.57 -2.79
CA ILE A 150 2.15 -23.32 -2.56
C ILE A 150 2.23 -24.12 -1.27
N LEU A 151 3.35 -24.80 -0.99
CA LEU A 151 3.55 -25.57 0.24
C LEU A 151 3.54 -24.67 1.49
N LEU A 152 4.14 -23.48 1.43
CA LEU A 152 4.09 -22.51 2.53
C LEU A 152 2.67 -21.98 2.75
N ILE A 153 1.94 -21.66 1.68
CA ILE A 153 0.53 -21.26 1.76
C ILE A 153 -0.29 -22.37 2.42
N TYR A 154 -0.08 -23.62 1.99
CA TYR A 154 -0.75 -24.78 2.57
C TYR A 154 -0.42 -24.96 4.05
N LYS A 155 0.85 -24.77 4.45
CA LYS A 155 1.28 -24.82 5.87
C LYS A 155 0.59 -23.74 6.71
N THR A 156 0.52 -22.51 6.20
CA THR A 156 -0.16 -21.39 6.88
C THR A 156 -1.68 -21.62 6.96
N PHE A 157 -2.28 -22.22 5.93
CA PHE A 157 -3.69 -22.63 5.95
C PHE A 157 -3.96 -23.80 6.93
N SER A 158 -3.06 -24.78 6.98
CA SER A 158 -3.18 -25.95 7.86
C SER A 158 -3.06 -25.56 9.34
N LYS A 159 -2.19 -24.60 9.70
CA LYS A 159 -2.12 -24.04 11.06
C LYS A 159 -3.42 -23.35 11.47
N LYS A 160 -4.07 -22.64 10.53
CA LYS A 160 -5.32 -21.91 10.76
C LYS A 160 -6.54 -22.82 10.92
N LYS A 161 -6.66 -23.90 10.13
CA LYS A 161 -7.76 -24.89 10.25
C LYS A 161 -7.82 -25.51 11.65
N GLN A 162 -6.68 -25.66 12.32
CA GLN A 162 -6.58 -26.28 13.63
C GLN A 162 -6.99 -25.35 14.79
N ASN A 163 -6.80 -24.02 14.66
CA ASN A 163 -7.18 -23.06 15.70
C ASN A 163 -8.62 -22.52 15.54
N ILE A 164 -9.17 -22.49 14.33
CA ILE A 164 -10.48 -21.89 14.02
C ILE A 164 -11.68 -22.80 14.29
N SER A 165 -11.48 -24.13 14.34
CA SER A 165 -12.58 -25.08 14.60
C SER A 165 -13.27 -24.89 15.95
N ASN A 166 -12.68 -24.11 16.85
CA ASN A 166 -13.17 -23.93 18.21
C ASN A 166 -14.03 -22.66 18.40
N GLU A 167 -14.14 -21.75 17.40
CA GLU A 167 -14.76 -20.42 17.66
C GLU A 167 -15.72 -19.87 16.58
N ILE A 168 -15.74 -20.37 15.33
CA ILE A 168 -16.38 -19.64 14.20
C ILE A 168 -17.57 -20.40 13.59
N ASP A 169 -18.71 -20.39 14.26
CA ASP A 169 -20.01 -20.67 13.62
C ASP A 169 -20.69 -19.40 13.08
N ASN A 170 -20.19 -18.17 13.33
CA ASN A 170 -20.98 -16.94 13.09
C ASN A 170 -20.26 -15.69 12.55
N ILE A 171 -19.19 -15.78 11.76
CA ILE A 171 -18.64 -14.57 11.10
C ILE A 171 -18.29 -14.86 9.64
N PHE A 172 -19.08 -14.30 8.73
CA PHE A 172 -18.95 -14.33 7.26
C PHE A 172 -17.50 -14.47 6.77
N LEU A 173 -17.14 -15.70 6.40
CA LEU A 173 -15.81 -16.08 5.95
C LEU A 173 -15.68 -15.81 4.45
N THR A 174 -14.84 -14.85 4.09
CA THR A 174 -14.36 -14.70 2.71
C THR A 174 -13.60 -15.97 2.29
N PRO A 175 -14.10 -16.77 1.34
CA PRO A 175 -13.68 -18.18 1.16
C PRO A 175 -12.25 -18.37 0.64
N LEU A 176 -11.61 -17.31 0.13
CA LEU A 176 -10.31 -17.36 -0.57
C LEU A 176 -9.14 -16.72 0.19
N THR A 177 -9.30 -16.44 1.48
CA THR A 177 -8.25 -15.76 2.27
C THR A 177 -7.27 -16.78 2.84
N PRO A 178 -6.22 -17.12 2.07
CA PRO A 178 -5.05 -16.24 1.91
C PRO A 178 -4.48 -16.08 0.48
N TRP A 179 -5.06 -16.72 -0.53
CA TRP A 179 -4.50 -16.73 -1.88
C TRP A 179 -4.62 -15.35 -2.55
N LEU A 180 -5.72 -14.63 -2.28
CA LEU A 180 -6.03 -13.34 -2.90
C LEU A 180 -5.01 -12.23 -2.55
N PRO A 181 -4.63 -12.01 -1.27
CA PRO A 181 -3.57 -11.05 -0.94
C PRO A 181 -2.20 -11.43 -1.51
N ILE A 182 -1.85 -12.73 -1.54
CA ILE A 182 -0.56 -13.19 -2.04
C ILE A 182 -0.43 -12.98 -3.55
N PHE A 183 -1.49 -13.30 -4.30
CA PHE A 183 -1.55 -13.04 -5.73
C PHE A 183 -1.45 -11.54 -6.03
N SER A 184 -2.13 -10.69 -5.25
CA SER A 184 -2.02 -9.23 -5.35
C SER A 184 -0.59 -8.73 -5.13
N ILE A 185 0.08 -9.21 -4.07
CA ILE A 185 1.47 -8.85 -3.77
C ILE A 185 2.40 -9.24 -4.93
N PHE A 186 2.23 -10.44 -5.49
CA PHE A 186 3.01 -10.91 -6.65
C PHE A 186 2.84 -10.00 -7.87
N CYS A 187 1.59 -9.73 -8.28
CA CYS A 187 1.31 -8.85 -9.41
C CYS A 187 1.87 -7.44 -9.22
N ASN A 188 1.70 -6.87 -8.02
CA ASN A 188 2.18 -5.51 -7.74
C ASN A 188 3.70 -5.43 -7.75
N ILE A 189 4.40 -6.41 -7.15
CA ILE A 189 5.87 -6.47 -7.17
C ILE A 189 6.39 -6.63 -8.60
N TYR A 190 5.78 -7.50 -9.40
CA TYR A 190 6.14 -7.66 -10.80
C TYR A 190 6.03 -6.34 -11.58
N LEU A 191 4.92 -5.60 -11.42
CA LEU A 191 4.72 -4.30 -12.06
C LEU A 191 5.71 -3.24 -11.56
N MET A 192 6.04 -3.23 -10.27
CA MET A 192 7.03 -2.29 -9.71
C MET A 192 8.44 -2.52 -10.26
N LEU A 193 8.81 -3.77 -10.55
CA LEU A 193 10.12 -4.11 -11.09
C LEU A 193 10.24 -3.84 -12.60
N LYS A 194 9.12 -3.65 -13.30
CA LYS A 194 9.08 -3.19 -14.70
C LYS A 194 9.23 -1.68 -14.83
N LEU A 195 9.08 -0.92 -13.75
CA LEU A 195 9.28 0.53 -13.74
C LEU A 195 10.77 0.88 -13.77
N SER A 196 11.08 2.07 -14.31
CA SER A 196 12.45 2.58 -14.37
C SER A 196 13.03 2.81 -12.98
N PHE A 197 14.34 2.57 -12.83
CA PHE A 197 15.08 2.87 -11.60
C PHE A 197 15.03 4.36 -11.22
N VAL A 198 14.91 5.26 -12.21
CA VAL A 198 14.78 6.70 -11.98
C VAL A 198 13.49 7.02 -11.21
N THR A 199 12.40 6.31 -11.50
CA THR A 199 11.11 6.47 -10.84
C THR A 199 11.20 6.11 -9.36
N TRP A 200 11.93 5.04 -9.03
CA TRP A 200 12.19 4.61 -7.66
C TRP A 200 12.95 5.67 -6.86
N ILE A 201 14.01 6.25 -7.42
CA ILE A 201 14.78 7.31 -6.76
C ILE A 201 13.86 8.51 -6.44
N ARG A 202 13.09 8.97 -7.43
CA ARG A 202 12.16 10.09 -7.24
C ARG A 202 11.14 9.80 -6.15
N PHE A 203 10.53 8.61 -6.17
CA PHE A 203 9.58 8.19 -5.15
C PHE A 203 10.20 8.17 -3.75
N ILE A 204 11.40 7.61 -3.59
CA ILE A 204 12.10 7.57 -2.30
C ILE A 204 12.37 8.98 -1.77
N ILE A 205 12.80 9.92 -2.62
CA ILE A 205 13.01 11.33 -2.23
C ILE A 205 11.71 11.94 -1.70
N TRP A 206 10.60 11.73 -2.41
CA TRP A 206 9.28 12.22 -2.00
C TRP A 206 8.79 11.60 -0.70
N MET A 207 8.99 10.29 -0.52
CA MET A 207 8.65 9.60 0.72
C MET A 207 9.48 10.10 1.89
N ILE A 208 10.79 10.29 1.72
CA ILE A 208 11.66 10.86 2.77
C ILE A 208 11.20 12.25 3.15
N MET A 209 10.90 13.12 2.18
CA MET A 209 10.38 14.46 2.45
C MET A 209 9.08 14.42 3.27
N GLY A 210 8.11 13.60 2.86
CA GLY A 210 6.85 13.43 3.57
C GLY A 210 7.03 12.86 4.98
N PHE A 211 7.83 11.80 5.12
CA PHE A 211 8.13 11.20 6.42
C PHE A 211 8.89 12.14 7.34
N SER A 212 9.83 12.95 6.83
CA SER A 212 10.52 13.95 7.64
C SER A 212 9.53 14.95 8.22
N ILE A 213 8.65 15.53 7.40
CA ILE A 213 7.61 16.48 7.87
C ILE A 213 6.73 15.82 8.93
N TYR A 214 6.29 14.59 8.68
CA TYR A 214 5.48 13.82 9.61
C TYR A 214 6.20 13.54 10.93
N PHE A 215 7.46 13.10 10.89
CA PHE A 215 8.24 12.71 12.07
C PHE A 215 8.55 13.91 12.97
N PHE A 216 8.95 15.04 12.39
CA PHE A 216 9.18 16.27 13.16
C PHE A 216 7.91 16.76 13.85
N TYR A 217 6.77 16.72 13.16
CA TYR A 217 5.48 17.05 13.77
C TYR A 217 5.06 16.04 14.85
N GLY A 218 5.24 14.74 14.57
CA GLY A 218 4.88 13.64 15.47
C GLY A 218 5.61 13.71 16.81
N ILE A 219 6.91 14.02 16.82
CA ILE A 219 7.68 14.21 18.08
C ILE A 219 7.10 15.37 18.90
N GLN A 220 6.84 16.51 18.25
CA GLN A 220 6.31 17.69 18.94
C GLN A 220 4.90 17.47 19.52
N GLN A 221 4.08 16.66 18.86
CA GLN A 221 2.74 16.35 19.34
C GLN A 221 2.75 15.27 20.43
N ALA A 222 3.63 14.28 20.32
CA ALA A 222 3.82 13.27 21.36
C ALA A 222 4.25 13.90 22.69
N GLU A 223 5.13 14.90 22.66
CA GLU A 223 5.54 15.65 23.86
C GLU A 223 4.37 16.38 24.54
N LYS A 224 3.47 16.99 23.77
CA LYS A 224 2.28 17.68 24.31
C LYS A 224 1.28 16.73 24.97
N LEU A 225 1.19 15.48 24.52
CA LEU A 225 0.31 14.45 25.08
C LEU A 225 0.84 13.85 26.39
N LEU A 226 2.15 13.95 26.67
CA LEU A 226 2.75 13.47 27.92
C LEU A 226 2.67 14.49 29.08
N LEU A 227 2.41 15.76 28.79
CA LEU A 227 2.35 16.84 29.78
C LEU A 227 1.03 17.02 30.58
N PRO A 228 -0.12 16.32 30.35
CA PRO A 228 -1.34 16.60 31.10
C PRO A 228 -1.52 15.79 32.40
N VAL A 229 -0.65 14.83 32.74
CA VAL A 229 -0.84 13.99 33.94
C VAL A 229 -0.12 14.53 35.19
N SER A 230 0.94 15.34 35.04
CA SER A 230 1.69 15.89 36.19
C SER A 230 1.08 17.15 36.83
N ILE A 231 -0.06 17.63 36.32
CA ILE A 231 -0.75 18.82 36.84
C ILE A 231 -2.01 18.43 37.66
N PHE A 232 -2.35 17.13 37.71
CA PHE A 232 -3.51 16.59 38.43
C PHE A 232 -3.18 15.55 39.51
N ILE A 233 -1.92 15.45 39.94
CA ILE A 233 -1.48 14.74 41.17
C ILE A 233 -0.66 15.72 41.99
#